data_AF-D2AZV6-F1
#
_entry.id   AF-D2AZV6-F1
#
_cell.length_a   1.000
_cell.length_b   1.000
_cell.length_c   1.000
_cell.angle_alpha   90.00
_cell.angle_beta   90.00
_cell.angle_gamma   90.00
#
_symmetry.space_group_name_H-M   'P 1'
#
loop_
_entity.id
_entity.type
_entity.pdbx_description
1 polymer ?
#
loop_
_entity_poly.entity_id
_entity_poly.type
_entity_poly.pdbx_seq_one_letter_code
_entity_poly.pdbx_strand_id
1 'polypeptide(L)'
;MTVLTGESLLRVKDRLRGVELALASHGFHRTHLPFVVPPSVVDLVRPWLAPGVTMLPITAGDSSKICGWLGMAGLCLQPLPMLASRQWSWRQLPLGYQFVSAAHGPGIDSRGTSEDVVCLGGAVAAAHASDHDDLGRDTLGEAAGAVEDVLRDLAPAAVMSEQQWCVTGMPARIWRVGGEIVGIWQELPGELVAKARIRYMNRRGALEPCRVALVYIGPSGLSASGSAVPRHESDHDGAVR
;
A
#
# COMPACT_ATOMS: atom_id res chain seq x y z
N MET A 1 17.22 11.30 12.90
CA MET A 1 17.88 10.05 12.49
C MET A 1 17.63 9.03 13.59
N THR A 2 16.73 8.08 13.37
CA THR A 2 16.39 7.06 14.36
C THR A 2 17.17 5.80 13.99
N VAL A 3 18.30 5.58 14.65
CA VAL A 3 19.03 4.31 14.54
C VAL A 3 18.16 3.22 15.16
N LEU A 4 17.73 2.24 14.37
CA LEU A 4 16.95 1.11 14.86
C LEU A 4 17.86 0.23 15.74
N THR A 5 17.77 0.36 17.06
CA THR A 5 18.39 -0.56 18.01
C THR A 5 17.69 -1.93 17.98
N GLY A 6 18.28 -2.97 18.57
CA GLY A 6 17.65 -4.30 18.63
C GLY A 6 16.25 -4.31 19.26
N GLU A 7 16.02 -3.47 20.28
CA GLU A 7 14.69 -3.24 20.87
C GLU A 7 13.74 -2.49 19.94
N SER A 8 14.27 -1.59 19.10
CA SER A 8 13.49 -0.88 18.09
C SER A 8 12.99 -1.82 16.99
N LEU A 9 13.81 -2.78 16.55
CA LEU A 9 13.44 -3.77 15.54
C LEU A 9 12.34 -4.73 16.02
N LEU A 10 12.40 -5.19 17.28
CA LEU A 10 11.34 -6.03 17.85
C LEU A 10 10.00 -5.27 17.92
N ARG A 11 10.01 -4.01 18.36
CA ARG A 11 8.80 -3.17 18.37
C ARG A 11 8.23 -2.93 16.97
N VAL A 12 9.08 -2.67 15.98
CA VAL A 12 8.66 -2.53 14.58
C VAL A 12 8.04 -3.83 14.06
N LYS A 13 8.63 -4.98 14.38
CA LYS A 13 8.10 -6.30 14.00
C LYS A 13 6.72 -6.57 14.62
N ASP A 14 6.57 -6.34 15.93
CA ASP A 14 5.30 -6.59 16.62
C ASP A 14 4.18 -5.68 16.09
N ARG A 15 4.53 -4.43 15.80
CA ARG A 15 3.60 -3.48 15.19
C ARG A 15 3.24 -3.84 13.76
N LEU A 16 4.21 -4.20 12.93
CA LEU A 16 3.94 -4.73 11.58
C LEU A 16 2.94 -5.88 11.65
N ARG A 17 3.13 -6.82 12.58
CA ARG A 17 2.19 -7.93 12.78
C ARG A 17 0.81 -7.45 13.22
N GLY A 18 0.73 -6.48 14.13
CA GLY A 18 -0.54 -5.88 14.55
C GLY A 18 -1.29 -5.22 13.40
N VAL A 19 -0.58 -4.46 12.56
CA VAL A 19 -1.12 -3.83 11.35
C VAL A 19 -1.59 -4.88 10.34
N GLU A 20 -0.77 -5.91 10.09
CA GLU A 20 -1.14 -7.00 9.17
C GLU A 20 -2.43 -7.70 9.64
N LEU A 21 -2.57 -7.95 10.94
CA LEU A 21 -3.76 -8.55 11.53
C LEU A 21 -4.99 -7.63 11.44
N ALA A 22 -4.82 -6.34 11.71
CA ALA A 22 -5.89 -5.37 11.61
C ALA A 22 -6.38 -5.24 10.16
N LEU A 23 -5.49 -5.09 9.18
CA LEU A 23 -5.90 -5.06 7.77
C LEU A 23 -6.52 -6.40 7.31
N ALA A 24 -6.04 -7.53 7.83
CA ALA A 24 -6.64 -8.83 7.52
C ALA A 24 -8.09 -8.97 8.02
N SER A 25 -8.44 -8.37 9.17
CA SER A 25 -9.83 -8.35 9.65
C SER A 25 -10.76 -7.54 8.74
N HIS A 26 -10.18 -6.62 7.94
CA HIS A 26 -10.86 -5.87 6.88
C HIS A 26 -10.71 -6.51 5.48
N GLY A 27 -10.28 -7.77 5.39
CA GLY A 27 -10.22 -8.51 4.13
C GLY A 27 -8.96 -8.30 3.29
N PHE A 28 -7.91 -7.69 3.83
CA PHE A 28 -6.62 -7.60 3.13
C PHE A 28 -5.83 -8.90 3.28
N HIS A 29 -5.56 -9.55 2.15
CA HIS A 29 -4.78 -10.78 2.11
C HIS A 29 -3.29 -10.50 2.18
N ARG A 30 -2.62 -11.14 3.13
CA ARG A 30 -1.16 -11.15 3.20
C ARG A 30 -0.57 -11.84 1.98
N THR A 31 0.40 -11.21 1.34
CA THR A 31 1.15 -11.77 0.22
C THR A 31 2.64 -11.45 0.35
N HIS A 32 3.46 -12.18 -0.39
CA HIS A 32 4.89 -11.94 -0.51
C HIS A 32 5.18 -11.54 -1.95
N LEU A 33 5.68 -10.32 -2.13
CA LEU A 33 6.03 -9.77 -3.43
C LEU A 33 7.52 -9.45 -3.48
N PRO A 34 8.16 -9.57 -4.66
CA PRO A 34 9.53 -9.12 -4.83
C PRO A 34 9.64 -7.63 -4.49
N PHE A 35 10.70 -7.26 -3.78
CA PHE A 35 11.03 -5.84 -3.55
C PHE A 35 11.26 -5.07 -4.86
N VAL A 36 11.73 -5.78 -5.89
CA VAL A 36 11.99 -5.24 -7.22
C VAL A 36 10.69 -5.07 -8.00
N VAL A 37 10.46 -3.86 -8.49
CA VAL A 37 9.39 -3.54 -9.44
C VAL A 37 9.85 -3.91 -10.86
N PRO A 38 9.08 -4.73 -11.60
CA PRO A 38 9.43 -5.10 -12.98
C PRO A 38 9.47 -3.89 -13.92
N PRO A 39 10.37 -3.86 -14.93
CA PRO A 39 10.44 -2.77 -15.91
C PRO A 39 9.11 -2.46 -16.59
N SER A 40 8.34 -3.50 -16.95
CA SER A 40 7.03 -3.35 -17.60
C SER A 40 6.00 -2.60 -16.74
N VAL A 41 6.12 -2.68 -15.41
CA VAL A 41 5.25 -1.93 -14.49
C VAL A 41 5.68 -0.48 -14.42
N VAL A 42 6.99 -0.23 -14.37
CA VAL A 42 7.50 1.15 -14.36
C VAL A 42 7.20 1.85 -15.69
N ASP A 43 7.39 1.20 -16.83
CA ASP A 43 7.09 1.79 -18.14
C ASP A 43 5.60 2.13 -18.29
N LEU A 44 4.73 1.32 -17.71
CA LEU A 44 3.30 1.57 -17.64
C LEU A 44 2.95 2.82 -16.80
N VAL A 45 3.60 2.97 -15.63
CA VAL A 45 3.29 4.05 -14.67
C VAL A 45 4.06 5.34 -14.97
N ARG A 46 5.20 5.27 -15.67
CA ARG A 46 6.11 6.39 -15.94
C ARG A 46 5.41 7.64 -16.50
N PRO A 47 4.46 7.57 -17.45
CA PRO A 47 3.75 8.75 -17.95
C PRO A 47 2.90 9.46 -16.89
N TRP A 48 2.59 8.75 -15.80
CA TRP A 48 1.76 9.24 -14.71
C TRP A 48 2.58 9.71 -13.52
N LEU A 49 3.90 9.51 -13.49
CA LEU A 49 4.72 9.93 -12.35
C LEU A 49 4.78 11.44 -12.26
N ALA A 50 4.66 11.98 -11.05
CA ALA A 50 4.80 13.40 -10.81
C ALA A 50 6.23 13.89 -11.12
N PRO A 51 6.41 15.16 -11.54
CA PRO A 51 7.73 15.72 -11.77
C PRO A 51 8.62 15.57 -10.54
N GLY A 52 9.87 15.11 -10.74
CA GLY A 52 10.84 14.89 -9.67
C GLY A 52 10.78 13.51 -9.01
N VAL A 53 9.76 12.70 -9.29
CA VAL A 53 9.69 11.31 -8.82
C VAL A 53 10.69 10.45 -9.60
N THR A 54 11.75 10.01 -8.92
CA THR A 54 12.82 9.22 -9.54
C THR A 54 12.84 7.80 -8.97
N MET A 55 12.56 6.81 -9.81
CA MET A 55 12.74 5.40 -9.46
C MET A 55 14.22 5.04 -9.57
N LEU A 56 14.74 4.21 -8.67
CA LEU A 56 16.12 3.73 -8.77
C LEU A 56 16.22 2.46 -9.62
N PRO A 57 17.02 2.46 -10.70
CA PRO A 57 17.20 1.28 -11.53
C PRO A 57 18.09 0.25 -10.83
N ILE A 58 17.78 -1.03 -11.05
CA ILE A 58 18.64 -2.16 -10.70
C ILE A 58 19.27 -2.65 -11.99
N THR A 59 20.59 -2.69 -12.03
CA THR A 59 21.36 -3.20 -13.18
C THR A 59 21.88 -4.59 -12.88
N ALA A 60 21.99 -5.42 -13.92
CA ALA A 60 22.56 -6.74 -13.81
C ALA A 60 24.10 -6.66 -13.84
N GLY A 61 24.74 -6.61 -12.67
CA GLY A 61 26.20 -6.71 -12.54
C GLY A 61 26.98 -5.67 -13.35
N ASP A 62 27.86 -6.13 -14.24
CA ASP A 62 28.68 -5.32 -15.15
C ASP A 62 27.92 -4.79 -16.37
N SER A 63 26.65 -5.16 -16.53
CA SER A 63 25.82 -4.69 -17.62
C SER A 63 25.18 -3.33 -17.31
N SER A 64 25.09 -2.46 -18.32
CA SER A 64 24.22 -1.27 -18.30
C SER A 64 22.72 -1.61 -18.44
N LYS A 65 22.36 -2.89 -18.59
CA LYS A 65 20.98 -3.34 -18.74
C LYS A 65 20.22 -3.27 -17.41
N ILE A 66 19.16 -2.49 -17.39
CA ILE A 66 18.21 -2.40 -16.27
C ILE A 66 17.37 -3.69 -16.24
N CYS A 67 17.41 -4.41 -15.13
CA CYS A 67 16.63 -5.63 -14.90
C CYS A 67 15.39 -5.40 -14.02
N GLY A 68 15.31 -4.25 -13.35
CA GLY A 68 14.17 -3.86 -12.53
C GLY A 68 14.40 -2.52 -11.87
N TRP A 69 13.50 -2.16 -10.96
CA TRP A 69 13.57 -0.91 -10.20
C TRP A 69 13.32 -1.18 -8.73
N LEU A 70 14.00 -0.45 -7.83
CA LEU A 70 13.71 -0.54 -6.41
C LEU A 70 12.31 0.03 -6.13
N GLY A 71 11.57 -0.60 -5.22
CA GLY A 71 10.31 -0.06 -4.72
C GLY A 71 10.55 1.30 -4.05
N MET A 72 9.68 2.27 -4.29
CA MET A 72 9.79 3.61 -3.72
C MET A 72 8.80 3.77 -2.56
N ALA A 73 9.25 4.41 -1.48
CA ALA A 73 8.38 4.68 -0.34
C ALA A 73 7.23 5.61 -0.75
N GLY A 74 6.01 5.22 -0.40
CA GLY A 74 4.79 5.89 -0.85
C GLY A 74 4.29 5.50 -2.24
N LEU A 75 4.96 4.56 -2.94
CA LEU A 75 4.55 4.09 -4.27
C LEU A 75 4.69 2.56 -4.38
N CYS A 76 3.64 1.84 -4.00
CA CYS A 76 3.61 0.38 -3.91
C CYS A 76 3.12 -0.29 -5.20
N LEU A 77 3.96 -0.34 -6.24
CA LEU A 77 3.57 -0.87 -7.58
C LEU A 77 3.63 -2.40 -7.71
N GLN A 78 4.28 -3.07 -6.75
CA GLN A 78 4.54 -4.52 -6.78
C GLN A 78 3.27 -5.37 -6.95
N PRO A 79 2.09 -5.01 -6.39
CA PRO A 79 0.87 -5.80 -6.56
C PRO A 79 0.25 -5.74 -7.96
N LEU A 80 0.61 -4.76 -8.80
CA LEU A 80 -0.08 -4.52 -10.07
C LEU A 80 -0.01 -5.73 -11.05
N PRO A 81 1.14 -6.40 -11.25
CA PRO A 81 1.20 -7.60 -12.07
C PRO A 81 0.29 -8.73 -11.56
N MET A 82 0.19 -8.89 -10.25
CA MET A 82 -0.67 -9.91 -9.65
C MET A 82 -2.15 -9.59 -9.90
N LEU A 83 -2.53 -8.32 -9.75
CA LEU A 83 -3.89 -7.85 -10.10
C LEU A 83 -4.20 -7.99 -11.59
N ALA A 84 -3.21 -7.83 -12.46
CA ALA A 84 -3.36 -7.96 -13.92
C ALA A 84 -3.28 -9.41 -14.42
N SER A 85 -2.78 -10.35 -13.62
CA SER A 85 -2.49 -11.73 -14.04
C SER A 85 -3.73 -12.57 -14.38
N ARG A 86 -4.91 -12.16 -13.89
CA ARG A 86 -6.16 -12.85 -14.14
C ARG A 86 -7.33 -11.89 -14.26
N GLN A 87 -8.36 -12.34 -14.96
CA GLN A 87 -9.65 -11.68 -14.98
C GLN A 87 -10.43 -12.02 -13.71
N TRP A 88 -10.97 -10.99 -13.07
CA TRP A 88 -11.76 -11.14 -11.84
C TRP A 88 -13.25 -11.26 -12.16
N SER A 89 -14.01 -11.89 -11.29
CA SER A 89 -15.47 -11.71 -11.23
C SER A 89 -15.80 -10.57 -10.28
N TRP A 90 -16.86 -9.81 -10.54
CA TRP A 90 -17.40 -8.84 -9.56
C TRP A 90 -17.63 -9.46 -8.17
N ARG A 91 -17.89 -10.78 -8.08
CA ARG A 91 -18.06 -11.51 -6.81
C ARG A 91 -16.76 -11.70 -6.03
N GLN A 92 -15.62 -11.58 -6.70
CA GLN A 92 -14.29 -11.68 -6.10
C GLN A 92 -13.75 -10.32 -5.67
N LEU A 93 -14.53 -9.24 -5.87
CA LEU A 93 -14.18 -7.88 -5.52
C LEU A 93 -15.11 -7.36 -4.41
N PRO A 94 -14.63 -6.50 -3.49
CA PRO A 94 -13.27 -5.94 -3.44
C PRO A 94 -12.22 -6.98 -3.02
N LEU A 95 -10.99 -6.77 -3.46
CA LEU A 95 -9.84 -7.62 -3.14
C LEU A 95 -8.66 -6.76 -2.71
N GLY A 96 -8.28 -6.87 -1.44
CA GLY A 96 -7.12 -6.21 -0.86
C GLY A 96 -5.93 -7.15 -0.75
N TYR A 97 -4.73 -6.65 -1.09
CA TYR A 97 -3.46 -7.30 -0.79
C TYR A 97 -2.60 -6.39 0.06
N GLN A 98 -1.85 -7.01 0.97
CA GLN A 98 -0.85 -6.36 1.79
C GLN A 98 0.45 -7.17 1.80
N PHE A 99 1.59 -6.48 1.84
CA PHE A 99 2.90 -7.07 1.86
C PHE A 99 3.87 -6.18 2.63
N VAL A 100 4.80 -6.80 3.36
CA VAL A 100 5.93 -6.08 3.95
C VAL A 100 6.99 -5.93 2.88
N SER A 101 7.53 -4.73 2.73
CA SER A 101 8.58 -4.42 1.75
C SER A 101 9.66 -3.58 2.39
N ALA A 102 10.88 -3.68 1.85
CA ALA A 102 11.79 -2.55 1.88
C ALA A 102 11.30 -1.54 0.83
N ALA A 103 11.51 -0.26 1.08
CA ALA A 103 11.25 0.78 0.10
C ALA A 103 12.38 1.79 0.18
N HIS A 104 12.81 2.25 -0.98
CA HIS A 104 13.77 3.32 -1.06
C HIS A 104 13.07 4.64 -0.76
N GLY A 105 13.56 5.39 0.23
CA GLY A 105 13.01 6.70 0.58
C GLY A 105 12.93 7.61 -0.66
N PRO A 106 11.85 8.39 -0.86
CA PRO A 106 11.89 9.45 -1.84
C PRO A 106 12.97 10.43 -1.38
N GLY A 107 14.06 10.53 -2.13
CA GLY A 107 14.98 11.64 -2.01
C GLY A 107 14.27 12.94 -2.39
N ILE A 108 13.53 13.51 -1.44
CA ILE A 108 13.12 14.91 -1.41
C ILE A 108 13.85 15.56 -0.23
N ASP A 109 15.17 15.42 -0.23
CA ASP A 109 16.03 16.45 0.33
C ASP A 109 17.20 16.66 -0.63
N SER A 110 17.69 17.89 -0.70
CA SER A 110 18.82 18.30 -1.54
C SER A 110 20.16 17.74 -1.05
N ARG A 111 20.17 16.76 -0.14
CA ARG A 111 21.37 16.25 0.55
C ARG A 111 21.75 14.83 0.15
N GLY A 112 20.95 14.15 -0.67
CA GLY A 112 21.37 12.96 -1.40
C GLY A 112 21.62 11.72 -0.52
N THR A 113 21.13 11.70 0.73
CA THR A 113 21.11 10.50 1.55
C THR A 113 19.79 9.78 1.34
N SER A 114 19.86 8.60 0.73
CA SER A 114 18.70 7.74 0.65
C SER A 114 18.87 6.53 1.54
N GLU A 115 17.83 6.27 2.34
CA GLU A 115 17.79 5.17 3.29
C GLU A 115 16.72 4.16 2.84
N ASP A 116 17.07 2.88 2.95
CA ASP A 116 16.09 1.81 2.79
C ASP A 116 15.23 1.75 4.05
N VAL A 117 13.92 1.87 3.88
CA VAL A 117 12.94 1.83 4.97
C VAL A 117 12.11 0.57 4.90
N VAL A 118 11.73 0.03 6.06
CA VAL A 118 10.72 -1.04 6.13
C VAL A 118 9.34 -0.40 6.15
N CYS A 119 8.46 -0.85 5.26
CA CYS A 119 7.09 -0.38 5.15
C CYS A 119 6.12 -1.53 4.93
N LEU A 120 4.83 -1.24 5.12
CA LEU A 120 3.76 -2.08 4.63
C LEU A 120 3.19 -1.45 3.37
N GLY A 121 3.26 -2.19 2.27
CA GLY A 121 2.64 -1.83 1.00
C GLY A 121 1.36 -2.63 0.78
N GLY A 122 0.49 -2.11 -0.07
CA GLY A 122 -0.72 -2.83 -0.46
C GLY A 122 -1.37 -2.27 -1.70
N ALA A 123 -2.37 -3.00 -2.19
CA ALA A 123 -3.26 -2.53 -3.23
C ALA A 123 -4.65 -3.14 -3.05
N VAL A 124 -5.68 -2.37 -3.38
CA VAL A 124 -7.08 -2.81 -3.37
C VAL A 124 -7.62 -2.66 -4.78
N ALA A 125 -8.24 -3.72 -5.31
CA ALA A 125 -9.05 -3.66 -6.52
C ALA A 125 -10.53 -3.75 -6.14
N ALA A 126 -11.36 -2.93 -6.76
CA ALA A 126 -12.80 -2.87 -6.55
C ALA A 126 -13.55 -2.78 -7.88
N ALA A 127 -14.79 -3.28 -7.89
CA ALA A 127 -15.70 -3.03 -8.99
C ALA A 127 -16.27 -1.60 -8.89
N HIS A 128 -16.91 -1.14 -9.95
CA HIS A 128 -17.68 0.10 -9.90
C HIS A 128 -18.91 -0.08 -8.99
N ALA A 129 -19.27 0.95 -8.23
CA ALA A 129 -20.40 0.90 -7.29
C ALA A 129 -21.73 0.49 -7.97
N SER A 130 -21.91 0.84 -9.24
CA SER A 130 -23.06 0.46 -10.07
C SER A 130 -23.17 -1.04 -10.35
N ASP A 131 -22.12 -1.82 -10.10
CA ASP A 131 -22.08 -3.27 -10.31
C ASP A 131 -22.11 -4.07 -8.99
N HIS A 132 -22.25 -3.40 -7.84
CA HIS A 132 -22.67 -4.01 -6.58
C HIS A 132 -24.20 -3.94 -6.43
N ASP A 133 -24.82 -4.72 -5.52
CA ASP A 133 -26.29 -4.77 -5.33
C ASP A 133 -26.89 -3.37 -5.08
N ASP A 134 -28.23 -3.27 -5.06
CA ASP A 134 -29.07 -2.06 -4.87
C ASP A 134 -28.65 -1.09 -3.73
N LEU A 135 -27.66 -1.47 -2.92
CA LEU A 135 -27.04 -0.70 -1.85
C LEU A 135 -25.92 0.25 -2.32
N GLY A 136 -25.41 0.13 -3.56
CA GLY A 136 -24.46 1.09 -4.15
C GLY A 136 -23.18 1.32 -3.32
N ARG A 137 -22.69 0.30 -2.59
CA ARG A 137 -21.59 0.45 -1.63
C ARG A 137 -20.29 0.86 -2.34
N ASP A 138 -19.67 1.93 -1.85
CA ASP A 138 -18.33 2.34 -2.26
C ASP A 138 -17.28 1.49 -1.55
N THR A 139 -17.05 0.27 -2.05
CA THR A 139 -16.14 -0.70 -1.45
C THR A 139 -14.70 -0.19 -1.37
N LEU A 140 -14.31 0.72 -2.26
CA LEU A 140 -12.98 1.34 -2.23
C LEU A 140 -12.90 2.39 -1.12
N GLY A 141 -13.98 3.13 -0.88
CA GLY A 141 -14.14 4.01 0.28
C GLY A 141 -14.13 3.26 1.61
N GLU A 142 -14.81 2.10 1.69
CA GLU A 142 -14.78 1.22 2.87
C GLU A 142 -13.35 0.73 3.17
N ALA A 143 -12.62 0.29 2.15
CA ALA A 143 -11.22 -0.12 2.31
C ALA A 143 -10.29 1.05 2.70
N ALA A 144 -10.56 2.26 2.21
CA ALA A 144 -9.84 3.46 2.63
C ALA A 144 -10.10 3.78 4.12
N GLY A 145 -11.35 3.62 4.57
CA GLY A 145 -11.74 3.78 5.98
C GLY A 145 -11.02 2.79 6.90
N ALA A 146 -10.89 1.53 6.49
CA ALA A 146 -10.12 0.52 7.23
C ALA A 146 -8.64 0.90 7.39
N VAL A 147 -8.01 1.42 6.33
CA VAL A 147 -6.62 1.91 6.40
C VAL A 147 -6.52 3.13 7.32
N GLU A 148 -7.50 4.04 7.26
CA GLU A 148 -7.54 5.22 8.13
C GLU A 148 -7.67 4.85 9.60
N ASP A 149 -8.54 3.88 9.95
CA ASP A 149 -8.70 3.42 11.33
C ASP A 149 -7.40 2.81 11.87
N VAL A 150 -6.72 1.99 11.07
CA VAL A 150 -5.39 1.46 11.42
C VAL A 150 -4.38 2.59 11.62
N LEU A 151 -4.36 3.60 10.76
CA LEU A 151 -3.45 4.74 10.90
C LEU A 151 -3.77 5.59 12.13
N ARG A 152 -5.05 5.73 12.49
CA ARG A 152 -5.49 6.47 13.68
C ARG A 152 -5.04 5.77 14.96
N ASP A 153 -5.05 4.44 14.99
CA ASP A 153 -4.56 3.65 16.13
C ASP A 153 -3.02 3.73 16.25
N LEU A 154 -2.30 3.63 15.13
CA LEU A 154 -0.83 3.72 15.11
C LEU A 154 -0.31 5.11 15.45
N ALA A 155 -0.98 6.13 14.91
CA ALA A 155 -0.55 7.51 14.93
C ALA A 155 -1.74 8.45 15.16
N PRO A 156 -2.29 8.51 16.39
CA PRO A 156 -3.49 9.30 16.69
C PRO A 156 -3.30 10.81 16.50
N ALA A 157 -2.06 11.29 16.50
CA ALA A 157 -1.72 12.67 16.21
C ALA A 157 -1.56 12.95 14.70
N ALA A 158 -1.81 11.96 13.83
CA ALA A 158 -1.66 12.14 12.40
C ALA A 158 -2.75 13.04 11.82
N VAL A 159 -2.33 14.01 11.00
CA VAL A 159 -3.22 14.89 10.25
C VAL A 159 -3.28 14.42 8.81
N MET A 160 -4.48 14.27 8.28
CA MET A 160 -4.72 13.89 6.89
C MET A 160 -4.76 15.15 6.00
N SER A 161 -4.09 15.08 4.86
CA SER A 161 -4.24 16.06 3.77
C SER A 161 -4.48 15.36 2.43
N GLU A 162 -5.26 16.00 1.56
CA GLU A 162 -5.42 15.58 0.17
C GLU A 162 -4.54 16.44 -0.73
N GLN A 163 -3.69 15.79 -1.53
CA GLN A 163 -2.78 16.46 -2.46
C GLN A 163 -2.33 15.51 -3.57
N GLN A 164 -1.74 16.05 -4.64
CA GLN A 164 -1.04 15.21 -5.61
C GLN A 164 0.18 14.54 -4.94
N TRP A 165 0.47 13.30 -5.35
CA TRP A 165 1.60 12.51 -4.86
C TRP A 165 2.37 11.90 -6.03
N CYS A 166 3.00 10.74 -5.83
CA CYS A 166 3.86 10.08 -6.81
C CYS A 166 3.17 9.78 -8.15
N VAL A 167 1.88 9.40 -8.13
CA VAL A 167 1.06 9.23 -9.34
C VAL A 167 0.18 10.47 -9.53
N THR A 168 0.15 11.02 -10.74
CA THR A 168 -0.66 12.19 -11.10
C THR A 168 -2.05 11.78 -11.57
N GLY A 169 -2.98 12.74 -11.59
CA GLY A 169 -4.33 12.56 -12.14
C GLY A 169 -5.37 12.17 -11.10
N MET A 170 -4.97 11.70 -9.92
CA MET A 170 -5.85 11.45 -8.77
C MET A 170 -5.19 11.94 -7.48
N PRO A 171 -5.91 12.67 -6.60
CA PRO A 171 -5.36 13.07 -5.31
C PRO A 171 -5.06 11.83 -4.46
N ALA A 172 -4.01 11.93 -3.65
CA ALA A 172 -3.71 10.99 -2.58
C ALA A 172 -4.18 11.56 -1.24
N ARG A 173 -4.68 10.69 -0.36
CA ARG A 173 -4.85 10.99 1.06
C ARG A 173 -3.55 10.64 1.76
N ILE A 174 -2.96 11.61 2.45
CA ILE A 174 -1.66 11.44 3.09
C ILE A 174 -1.76 11.85 4.55
N TRP A 175 -1.40 10.92 5.43
CA TRP A 175 -1.38 11.13 6.87
C TRP A 175 0.04 11.48 7.33
N ARG A 176 0.17 12.53 8.15
CA ARG A 176 1.46 13.00 8.67
C ARG A 176 1.46 13.28 10.16
N VAL A 177 2.58 13.00 10.83
CA VAL A 177 2.87 13.43 12.21
C VAL A 177 4.11 14.30 12.20
N GLY A 178 4.00 15.57 12.62
CA GLY A 178 5.14 16.48 12.65
C GLY A 178 5.81 16.70 11.28
N GLY A 179 5.05 16.57 10.18
CA GLY A 179 5.55 16.67 8.80
C GLY A 179 5.99 15.32 8.18
N GLU A 180 6.20 14.29 9.00
CA GLU A 180 6.62 12.96 8.54
C GLU A 180 5.44 12.13 8.04
N ILE A 181 5.60 11.45 6.91
CA ILE A 181 4.56 10.60 6.32
C ILE A 181 4.42 9.30 7.12
N VAL A 182 3.22 9.06 7.64
CA VAL A 182 2.87 7.80 8.32
C VAL A 182 2.11 6.84 7.43
N GLY A 183 1.31 7.36 6.49
CA GLY A 183 0.57 6.54 5.54
C GLY A 183 0.08 7.31 4.33
N ILE A 184 -0.16 6.59 3.24
CA ILE A 184 -0.68 7.10 1.97
C ILE A 184 -1.73 6.13 1.43
N TRP A 185 -2.83 6.69 0.95
CA TRP A 185 -3.83 6.02 0.12
C TRP A 185 -3.96 6.78 -1.19
N GLN A 186 -3.78 6.11 -2.32
CA GLN A 186 -3.87 6.76 -3.63
C GLN A 186 -4.61 5.88 -4.64
N GLU A 187 -5.75 6.36 -5.14
CA GLU A 187 -6.41 5.76 -6.30
C GLU A 187 -5.59 5.97 -7.57
N LEU A 188 -5.53 4.94 -8.42
CA LEU A 188 -4.88 5.03 -9.72
C LEU A 188 -5.85 5.58 -10.76
N PRO A 189 -5.37 6.42 -11.71
CA PRO A 189 -6.17 6.87 -12.83
C PRO A 189 -6.79 5.70 -13.60
N GLY A 190 -8.07 5.81 -13.99
CA GLY A 190 -8.78 4.73 -14.69
C GLY A 190 -8.11 4.33 -16.01
N GLU A 191 -7.51 5.27 -16.73
CA GLU A 191 -6.74 4.98 -17.95
C GLU A 191 -5.46 4.16 -17.65
N LEU A 192 -4.78 4.44 -16.53
CA LEU A 192 -3.64 3.64 -16.08
C LEU A 192 -4.08 2.21 -15.77
N VAL A 193 -5.19 2.03 -15.04
CA VAL A 193 -5.75 0.69 -14.75
C VAL A 193 -6.14 -0.05 -16.03
N ALA A 194 -6.79 0.64 -16.99
CA ALA A 194 -7.17 0.06 -18.27
C ALA A 194 -5.95 -0.42 -19.07
N LYS A 195 -4.87 0.38 -19.10
CA LYS A 195 -3.57 0.03 -19.71
C LYS A 195 -2.87 -1.12 -18.97
N ALA A 196 -3.00 -1.16 -17.64
CA ALA A 196 -2.53 -2.27 -16.80
C ALA A 196 -3.32 -3.57 -17.03
N ARG A 197 -4.46 -3.49 -17.72
CA ARG A 197 -5.39 -4.62 -17.97
C ARG A 197 -5.93 -5.25 -16.68
N ILE A 198 -6.05 -4.47 -15.60
CA ILE A 198 -6.70 -4.93 -14.37
C ILE A 198 -8.21 -4.79 -14.56
N ARG A 199 -8.88 -5.91 -14.82
CA ARG A 199 -10.27 -5.95 -15.29
C ARG A 199 -11.10 -6.98 -14.55
N TYR A 200 -12.40 -6.73 -14.47
CA TYR A 200 -13.36 -7.69 -13.96
C TYR A 200 -14.51 -7.89 -14.93
N MET A 201 -15.14 -9.05 -14.84
CA MET A 201 -16.42 -9.32 -15.49
C MET A 201 -17.54 -8.86 -14.56
N ASN A 202 -18.30 -7.86 -15.01
CA ASN A 202 -19.45 -7.33 -14.28
C ASN A 202 -20.63 -8.31 -14.30
N ARG A 203 -21.71 -7.96 -13.60
CA ARG A 203 -22.93 -8.79 -13.48
C ARG A 203 -23.59 -9.11 -14.82
N ARG A 204 -23.40 -8.24 -15.80
CA ARG A 204 -23.96 -8.34 -17.15
C ARG A 204 -23.06 -9.16 -18.09
N GLY A 205 -21.94 -9.68 -17.60
CA GLY A 205 -20.97 -10.41 -18.41
C GLY A 205 -20.05 -9.52 -19.24
N ALA A 206 -20.09 -8.19 -19.07
CA ALA A 206 -19.20 -7.26 -19.73
C ALA A 206 -17.87 -7.12 -18.96
N LEU A 207 -16.78 -6.93 -19.70
CA LEU A 207 -15.46 -6.67 -19.13
C LEU A 207 -15.26 -5.19 -18.89
N GLU A 208 -15.01 -4.82 -17.64
CA GLU A 208 -14.81 -3.46 -17.19
C GLU A 208 -13.44 -3.31 -16.51
N PRO A 209 -12.79 -2.14 -16.58
CA PRO A 209 -11.62 -1.85 -15.76
C PRO A 209 -12.01 -1.85 -14.27
N CYS A 210 -11.13 -2.35 -13.40
CA CYS A 210 -11.32 -2.18 -11.96
C CYS A 210 -11.08 -0.72 -11.55
N ARG A 211 -11.59 -0.33 -10.38
CA ARG A 211 -10.96 0.76 -9.61
C ARG A 211 -9.82 0.17 -8.78
N VAL A 212 -8.69 0.85 -8.70
CA VAL A 212 -7.51 0.37 -7.97
C VAL A 212 -6.97 1.47 -7.09
N ALA A 213 -6.66 1.16 -5.84
CA ALA A 213 -5.92 2.04 -4.94
C ALA A 213 -4.64 1.38 -4.44
N LEU A 214 -3.61 2.19 -4.25
CA LEU A 214 -2.36 1.80 -3.60
C LEU A 214 -2.38 2.24 -2.14
N VAL A 215 -1.80 1.40 -1.28
CA VAL A 215 -1.67 1.63 0.15
C VAL A 215 -0.20 1.61 0.53
N TYR A 216 0.19 2.54 1.39
CA TYR A 216 1.51 2.57 2.01
C TYR A 216 1.38 2.98 3.47
N ILE A 217 2.03 2.24 4.37
CA ILE A 217 2.24 2.59 5.78
C ILE A 217 3.74 2.63 6.03
N GLY A 218 4.24 3.82 6.35
CA GLY A 218 5.66 4.12 6.44
C GLY A 218 6.27 3.83 7.81
N PRO A 219 7.61 3.92 7.92
CA PRO A 219 8.35 3.64 9.16
C PRO A 219 7.91 4.56 10.31
N SER A 220 7.56 5.82 10.02
CA SER A 220 7.05 6.77 11.02
C SER A 220 5.71 6.31 11.60
N GLY A 221 4.83 5.70 10.79
CA GLY A 221 3.60 5.07 11.29
C GLY A 221 3.89 3.83 12.14
N LEU A 222 4.87 3.03 11.73
CA LEU A 222 5.29 1.83 12.45
C LEU A 222 6.07 2.14 13.75
N SER A 223 6.61 3.35 13.91
CA SER A 223 7.40 3.76 15.08
C SER A 223 6.72 4.79 15.99
N ALA A 224 5.64 5.44 15.55
CA ALA A 224 4.90 6.46 16.31
C ALA A 224 4.39 5.92 17.64
N SER A 225 4.56 6.64 18.75
CA SER A 225 4.32 6.18 20.14
C SER A 225 2.87 5.79 20.53
N GLY A 226 1.97 5.57 19.57
CA GLY A 226 0.59 5.09 19.80
C GLY A 226 0.54 3.81 20.64
N SER A 227 -0.44 3.77 21.54
CA SER A 227 -0.68 2.68 22.48
C SER A 227 -1.45 1.54 21.81
N ALA A 228 -1.18 0.32 22.30
CA ALA A 228 -1.88 -0.94 22.07
C ALA A 228 -1.59 -1.69 20.76
N VAL A 229 -0.60 -2.59 20.84
CA VAL A 229 -0.86 -3.96 20.38
C VAL A 229 -2.12 -4.42 21.11
N PRO A 230 -3.18 -4.91 20.42
CA PRO A 230 -4.27 -5.55 21.11
C PRO A 230 -3.67 -6.72 21.88
N ARG A 231 -3.67 -6.63 23.21
CA ARG A 231 -3.38 -7.80 24.04
C ARG A 231 -4.47 -8.80 23.71
N HIS A 232 -4.10 -9.82 22.95
CA HIS A 232 -4.90 -11.02 22.89
C HIS A 232 -4.90 -11.55 24.33
N GLU A 233 -5.98 -11.30 25.06
CA GLU A 233 -6.27 -12.08 26.26
C GLU A 233 -6.42 -13.52 25.78
N SER A 234 -5.35 -14.28 25.92
CA SER A 234 -5.44 -15.73 25.94
C SER A 234 -6.17 -16.06 27.24
N ASP A 235 -7.48 -16.32 27.13
CA ASP A 235 -8.23 -17.05 28.15
C ASP A 235 -7.63 -18.45 28.32
N HIS A 236 -6.58 -18.50 29.12
CA HIS A 236 -6.04 -19.70 29.74
C HIS A 236 -5.97 -19.44 31.23
N ASP A 237 -7.14 -19.48 31.86
CA ASP A 237 -7.28 -19.88 33.26
C ASP A 237 -8.57 -20.69 33.42
N GLY A 238 -8.52 -21.89 32.85
CA GLY A 238 -9.43 -22.98 33.18
C GLY A 238 -8.70 -24.01 34.02
N ALA A 239 -8.29 -23.65 35.23
CA ALA A 239 -7.76 -24.58 36.21
C ALA A 239 -8.45 -24.41 37.58
N VAL A 240 -9.15 -25.49 37.96
CA VAL A 240 -9.53 -25.93 39.31
C VAL A 240 -10.76 -25.27 39.96
N ARG A 241 -11.89 -25.99 39.91
CA ARG A 241 -12.35 -26.84 41.03
C ARG A 241 -13.15 -28.02 40.51
#